data_AF-A0AAE9ZFM9-F1
#
_entry.id   AF-A0AAE9ZFM9-F1
#
_cell.length_a   1.000
_cell.length_b   1.000
_cell.length_c   1.000
_cell.angle_alpha   90.00
_cell.angle_beta   90.00
_cell.angle_gamma   90.00
#
_symmetry.space_group_name_H-M   'P 1'
#
loop_
_entity.id
_entity.type
_entity.pdbx_description
1 polymer ?
#
loop_
_entity_poly.entity_id
_entity_poly.type
_entity_poly.pdbx_seq_one_letter_code
_entity_poly.pdbx_strand_id
1 'polypeptide(L)'
;MESIYDLLSLALFIAAAGLFMLRFRHEDPPLAPYLVIALVSVVGNWLGNNGGGVAAVALMMAAAFLTLHLASQPYHDDPEESSR
;
A
#
# COMPACT_ATOMS: atom_id res chain seq x y z
N MET A 1 -6.61 1.95 23.70
CA MET A 1 -5.87 0.67 23.61
C MET A 1 -5.34 0.62 22.21
N GLU A 2 -4.02 0.50 22.03
CA GLU A 2 -3.48 0.21 20.71
C GLU A 2 -3.69 -1.27 20.41
N SER A 3 -4.42 -1.53 19.34
CA SER A 3 -4.64 -2.88 18.82
C SER A 3 -3.52 -3.25 17.85
N ILE A 4 -3.29 -4.55 17.67
CA ILE A 4 -2.41 -5.05 16.60
C ILE A 4 -2.88 -4.56 15.22
N TYR A 5 -4.19 -4.33 15.05
CA TYR A 5 -4.76 -3.78 13.83
C TYR A 5 -4.37 -2.33 13.58
N ASP A 6 -4.19 -1.53 14.63
CA ASP A 6 -3.73 -0.14 14.51
C ASP A 6 -2.29 -0.13 13.97
N LEU A 7 -1.43 -0.96 14.56
CA LEU A 7 -0.03 -1.11 14.14
C LEU A 7 0.10 -1.60 12.70
N LEU A 8 -0.65 -2.65 12.34
CA LEU A 8 -0.61 -3.21 10.97
C LEU A 8 -1.14 -2.20 9.95
N SER A 9 -2.23 -1.52 10.25
CA SER A 9 -2.82 -0.52 9.36
C SER A 9 -1.91 0.69 9.18
N LEU A 10 -1.29 1.16 10.27
CA LEU A 10 -0.33 2.26 10.26
C LEU A 10 0.91 1.90 9.45
N ALA A 11 1.49 0.72 9.69
CA ALA A 11 2.66 0.25 8.94
C ALA A 11 2.35 0.15 7.44
N LEU A 12 1.19 -0.41 7.09
CA LEU A 12 0.77 -0.55 5.70
C LEU A 12 0.52 0.81 5.03
N PHE A 13 -0.09 1.75 5.76
CA PHE A 13 -0.31 3.12 5.29
C PHE A 13 1.01 3.84 5.03
N ILE A 14 1.96 3.76 5.96
CA ILE A 14 3.28 4.36 5.82
C ILE A 14 4.05 3.72 4.65
N ALA A 15 3.96 2.39 4.48
CA ALA A 15 4.60 1.71 3.36
C ALA A 15 4.04 2.19 2.00
N ALA A 16 2.71 2.30 1.88
CA ALA A 16 2.07 2.80 0.67
C ALA A 16 2.39 4.27 0.39
N ALA A 17 2.33 5.13 1.41
CA ALA A 17 2.67 6.55 1.29
C ALA A 17 4.16 6.76 0.95
N GLY A 18 5.05 5.99 1.60
CA GLY A 18 6.48 6.03 1.34
C GLY A 18 6.82 5.58 -0.08
N LEU A 19 6.20 4.49 -0.55
CA LEU A 19 6.37 4.01 -1.92
C LEU A 19 5.83 5.02 -2.95
N PHE A 20 4.68 5.63 -2.68
CA PHE A 20 4.14 6.69 -3.53
C PHE A 20 5.10 7.89 -3.60
N MET A 21 5.58 8.39 -2.46
CA MET A 21 6.52 9.51 -2.44
C MET A 21 7.85 9.17 -3.13
N LEU A 22 8.35 7.95 -2.97
CA LEU A 22 9.57 7.50 -3.64
C LEU A 22 9.39 7.53 -5.16
N ARG A 23 8.29 6.96 -5.66
CA ARG A 23 7.98 6.93 -7.09
C ARG A 23 7.63 8.29 -7.66
N PHE A 24 6.85 9.11 -6.95
CA PHE A 24 6.49 10.46 -7.35
C PHE A 24 7.70 11.38 -7.58
N ARG A 25 8.87 11.05 -7.00
CA ARG A 25 10.11 11.77 -7.25
C ARG A 25 10.81 11.38 -8.56
N HIS A 26 10.51 10.21 -9.11
CA HIS A 26 11.18 9.64 -10.28
C HIS A 26 10.26 9.56 -11.50
N GLU A 27 8.97 9.32 -11.29
CA GLU A 27 7.93 9.17 -12.30
C GLU A 27 6.64 9.87 -11.80
N ASP A 28 5.63 10.02 -12.67
CA ASP A 28 4.27 10.42 -12.28
C ASP A 28 3.41 9.15 -12.05
N PRO A 29 3.51 8.45 -10.91
CA PRO A 29 2.84 7.18 -10.71
C PRO A 29 1.32 7.39 -10.59
N PRO A 30 0.50 6.42 -11.08
CA PRO A 30 -0.94 6.49 -10.91
C PRO A 30 -1.32 6.49 -9.43
N LEU A 31 -2.10 7.48 -8.99
CA LEU A 31 -2.54 7.68 -7.60
C LEU A 31 -3.49 6.59 -7.09
N ALA A 32 -4.32 6.04 -7.98
CA ALA A 32 -5.40 5.11 -7.65
C ALA A 32 -4.97 3.92 -6.77
N PRO A 33 -3.93 3.12 -7.11
CA PRO A 33 -3.55 1.96 -6.31
C PRO A 33 -3.08 2.32 -4.88
N TYR A 34 -2.40 3.45 -4.70
CA TYR A 34 -1.96 3.91 -3.38
C TYR A 34 -3.13 4.36 -2.50
N LEU A 35 -4.13 5.03 -3.11
CA LEU A 35 -5.35 5.41 -2.42
C LEU A 35 -6.19 4.20 -2.00
N VAL A 36 -6.23 3.15 -2.83
CA VAL A 36 -6.89 1.89 -2.47
C VAL A 36 -6.23 1.27 -1.23
N ILE A 37 -4.89 1.23 -1.18
CA ILE A 37 -4.17 0.71 -0.02
C ILE A 37 -4.45 1.55 1.23
N ALA A 38 -4.44 2.88 1.10
CA ALA A 38 -4.77 3.79 2.20
C ALA A 38 -6.19 3.57 2.74
N LEU A 39 -7.18 3.40 1.85
CA LEU A 39 -8.55 3.06 2.23
C LEU A 39 -8.62 1.71 2.95
N VAL A 40 -7.91 0.70 2.44
CA VAL A 40 -7.84 -0.62 3.07
C VAL A 40 -7.22 -0.54 4.47
N SER A 41 -6.19 0.28 4.69
CA SER A 41 -5.65 0.49 6.04
C SER A 41 -6.71 1.04 7.01
N VAL A 42 -7.48 2.05 6.59
CA VAL A 42 -8.53 2.65 7.44
C VAL A 42 -9.66 1.65 7.70
N VAL A 43 -10.17 1.00 6.65
CA VAL A 43 -11.27 0.03 6.74
C VAL A 43 -10.84 -1.22 7.51
N GLY A 44 -9.62 -1.70 7.27
CA GLY A 44 -9.04 -2.84 7.96
C GLY A 44 -8.90 -2.58 9.46
N ASN A 45 -8.44 -1.39 9.85
CA ASN A 45 -8.35 -1.03 11.26
C ASN A 45 -9.73 -1.01 11.92
N TRP A 46 -10.67 -0.31 11.29
CA TRP A 46 -12.04 -0.22 11.79
C TRP A 46 -12.67 -1.61 11.92
N LEU A 47 -12.52 -2.46 10.90
CA LEU A 47 -13.07 -3.81 10.89
C LEU A 47 -12.44 -4.69 11.98
N GLY A 48 -11.12 -4.60 12.17
CA GLY A 48 -10.41 -5.35 13.20
C GLY A 48 -10.87 -4.96 14.60
N ASN A 49 -11.04 -3.66 14.86
CA ASN A 49 -11.46 -3.16 16.16
C ASN A 49 -12.95 -3.41 16.48
N ASN A 50 -13.79 -3.66 15.46
CA ASN A 50 -15.21 -4.00 15.62
C ASN A 50 -15.47 -5.53 15.65
N GLY A 51 -14.43 -6.35 15.82
CA GLY A 51 -14.57 -7.81 15.95
C GLY A 51 -14.47 -8.60 14.64
N GLY A 52 -14.26 -7.94 13.50
CA GLY A 52 -14.05 -8.55 12.19
C GLY A 52 -12.62 -9.04 11.94
N GLY A 53 -11.94 -9.54 12.97
CA GLY A 53 -10.48 -9.76 12.95
C GLY A 53 -9.94 -10.57 11.77
N VAL A 54 -10.58 -11.68 11.41
CA VAL A 54 -10.14 -12.52 10.27
C VAL A 54 -10.27 -11.77 8.94
N ALA A 55 -11.39 -11.08 8.73
CA ALA A 55 -11.61 -10.30 7.52
C ALA A 55 -10.66 -9.09 7.44
N ALA A 56 -10.38 -8.44 8.57
CA ALA A 56 -9.41 -7.35 8.66
C ALA A 56 -8.01 -7.80 8.26
N VAL A 57 -7.53 -8.93 8.79
CA VAL A 57 -6.21 -9.48 8.44
C VAL A 57 -6.15 -9.89 6.97
N ALA A 58 -7.18 -10.55 6.44
CA ALA A 58 -7.23 -10.93 5.04
C ALA A 58 -7.17 -9.70 4.11
N LEU A 59 -7.91 -8.64 4.45
CA LEU A 59 -7.93 -7.38 3.70
C LEU A 59 -6.56 -6.68 3.74
N MET A 60 -5.95 -6.59 4.93
CA MET A 60 -4.60 -6.01 5.09
C MET A 60 -3.53 -6.83 4.35
N MET A 61 -3.63 -8.16 4.34
CA MET A 61 -2.74 -9.03 3.56
C MET A 61 -2.87 -8.76 2.05
N ALA A 62 -4.10 -8.66 1.54
CA ALA A 62 -4.33 -8.35 0.12
C ALA A 62 -3.70 -7.00 -0.26
N ALA A 63 -3.87 -5.98 0.58
CA ALA A 63 -3.23 -4.69 0.36
C ALA A 63 -1.70 -4.74 0.52
N ALA A 64 -1.16 -5.54 1.42
CA ALA A 64 0.29 -5.75 1.51
C ALA A 64 0.87 -6.36 0.23
N PHE A 65 0.21 -7.36 -0.35
CA PHE A 65 0.60 -7.92 -1.64
C PHE A 65 0.49 -6.90 -2.77
N LEU A 66 -0.55 -6.07 -2.77
CA LEU A 66 -0.67 -4.98 -3.75
C LEU A 66 0.48 -3.97 -3.60
N THR A 67 0.82 -3.56 -2.38
CA THR A 67 1.98 -2.69 -2.11
C THR A 67 3.28 -3.31 -2.60
N LEU A 68 3.50 -4.60 -2.33
CA LEU A 68 4.69 -5.32 -2.79
C LEU A 68 4.72 -5.43 -4.32
N HIS A 69 3.57 -5.68 -4.95
CA HIS A 69 3.46 -5.70 -6.41
C HIS A 69 3.84 -4.35 -7.01
N LEU A 70 3.31 -3.25 -6.48
CA LEU A 70 3.69 -1.89 -6.91
C LEU A 70 5.17 -1.61 -6.67
N ALA A 71 5.72 -2.08 -5.56
CA ALA A 71 7.16 -1.91 -5.27
C ALA A 71 8.05 -2.70 -6.22
N SER A 72 7.57 -3.83 -6.75
CA SER A 72 8.32 -4.69 -7.68
C SER A 72 8.27 -4.23 -9.13
N GLN A 73 7.34 -3.33 -9.48
CA GLN A 73 7.23 -2.84 -10.83
C GLN A 73 8.44 -1.95 -11.20
N PRO A 74 8.97 -2.05 -12.43
CA PRO A 74 10.01 -1.15 -12.90
C PRO A 74 9.50 0.29 -12.99
N TYR A 75 10.40 1.27 -12.94
CA TYR A 75 10.08 2.66 -13.22
C TYR A 75 9.76 2.80 -14.71
N HIS A 76 8.75 3.58 -15.07
CA HIS A 76 8.28 3.65 -16.46
C HIS A 76 9.17 4.51 -17.38
N ASP A 77 10.15 5.22 -16.80
CA ASP A 77 11.10 6.09 -17.50
C ASP A 77 12.54 5.59 -17.38
N ASP A 78 12.86 4.42 -17.95
CA ASP A 78 14.25 4.09 -18.34
C ASP A 78 14.44 4.48 -19.82
N PRO A 79 14.89 5.71 -20.15
CA PRO A 79 15.17 6.12 -21.52
C PRO A 79 16.33 5.35 -22.17
N GLU A 80 17.01 4.44 -21.45
CA GLU A 80 18.19 3.71 -21.95
C GLU A 80 17.85 2.43 -22.74
N GLU A 81 16.60 1.92 -22.70
CA GLU A 81 16.23 0.67 -23.39
C GLU A 81 15.52 0.88 -24.75
N SER A 82 15.26 2.14 -25.15
CA SER A 82 14.72 2.46 -26.49
C SER A 82 15.80 2.52 -27.58
N SER A 83 17.08 2.30 -27.26
CA SER A 83 18.19 2.51 -28.20
C SER A 83 19.23 1.37 -28.23
N ARG A 84 18.84 0.12 -27.97
CA ARG A 84 19.65 -1.07 -28.30
C ARG A 84 18.92 -2.00 -29.24
#